data_AF-V4T9X8-F1
#
_entry.id   AF-V4T9X8-F1
#
_cell.length_a   1.000
_cell.length_b   1.000
_cell.length_c   1.000
_cell.angle_alpha   90.00
_cell.angle_beta   90.00
_cell.angle_gamma   90.00
#
_symmetry.space_group_name_H-M   'P 1'
#
loop_
_entity.id
_entity.type
_entity.pdbx_description
1 polymer ?
#
loop_
_entity_poly.entity_id
_entity_poly.type
_entity_poly.pdbx_seq_one_letter_code
_entity_poly.pdbx_strand_id
1 'polypeptide(L)'
;MATMESLIGLVNRIQRACTVLGDYGGDSALPTLWEALPSVAVVGGQSSGKSSVLESIVGRDFLPRGSGIVTRRPLVLQLHKTEPGLQEYAEFLHLPKKKFTDF
;
A
#
# COMPACT_ATOMS: atom_id res chain seq x y z
N MET A 1 -15.40 14.83 1.02
CA MET A 1 -14.86 13.72 0.19
C MET A 1 -13.47 13.99 -0.41
N ALA A 2 -12.84 15.16 -0.20
CA ALA A 2 -11.58 15.54 -0.87
C ALA A 2 -10.26 15.21 -0.10
N THR A 3 -10.32 14.49 1.02
CA THR A 3 -9.14 14.34 1.91
C THR A 3 -8.24 13.15 1.54
N MET A 4 -8.80 12.08 0.99
CA MET A 4 -8.07 10.82 0.74
C MET A 4 -7.23 10.87 -0.54
N GLU A 5 -7.80 11.38 -1.64
CA GLU A 5 -7.06 11.61 -2.88
C GLU A 5 -5.90 12.59 -2.66
N SER A 6 -6.09 13.58 -1.78
CA SER A 6 -5.05 14.50 -1.36
C SER A 6 -3.93 13.79 -0.60
N LEU A 7 -4.27 12.88 0.32
CA LEU A 7 -3.28 12.09 1.07
C LEU A 7 -2.50 11.14 0.15
N ILE A 8 -3.20 10.43 -0.74
CA ILE A 8 -2.59 9.56 -1.76
C ILE A 8 -1.69 10.40 -2.68
N GLY A 9 -2.16 11.58 -3.09
CA GLY A 9 -1.38 12.54 -3.87
C GLY A 9 -0.13 13.01 -3.15
N LEU A 10 -0.22 13.30 -1.86
CA LEU A 10 0.90 13.72 -1.01
C LEU A 10 1.92 12.59 -0.87
N VAL A 11 1.48 11.38 -0.51
CA VAL A 11 2.34 10.19 -0.40
C VAL A 11 3.05 9.92 -1.72
N ASN A 12 2.32 9.93 -2.84
CA ASN A 12 2.91 9.76 -4.17
C ASN A 12 3.92 10.86 -4.54
N ARG A 13 3.71 12.11 -4.10
CA ARG A 13 4.67 13.21 -4.31
C ARG A 13 5.95 13.01 -3.49
N ILE A 14 5.82 12.60 -2.23
CA ILE A 14 6.95 12.28 -1.36
C ILE A 14 7.74 11.10 -1.96
N GLN A 15 7.03 10.04 -2.37
CA GLN A 15 7.65 8.88 -3.03
C GLN A 15 8.47 9.31 -4.25
N ARG A 16 7.91 10.12 -5.16
CA ARG A 16 8.61 10.63 -6.34
C ARG A 16 9.81 11.51 -5.99
N ALA A 17 9.67 12.40 -5.01
CA ALA A 17 10.76 13.26 -4.56
C ALA A 17 11.93 12.43 -4.01
N CYS A 18 11.63 11.40 -3.21
CA CYS A 18 12.63 10.45 -2.69
C CYS A 18 13.29 9.64 -3.82
N THR A 19 12.54 9.23 -4.85
CA THR A 19 13.11 8.55 -6.03
C THR A 19 14.05 9.45 -6.81
N VAL A 20 13.63 10.69 -7.12
CA VAL A 20 14.46 11.65 -7.87
C VAL A 20 15.71 12.04 -7.08
N LEU A 21 15.62 12.20 -5.76
CA LEU A 21 16.75 12.55 -4.91
C LEU A 21 17.74 11.39 -4.70
N GLY A 22 17.26 10.14 -4.71
CA GLY A 22 18.10 8.94 -4.61
C GLY A 22 19.01 8.73 -5.82
N ASP A 23 18.59 9.16 -7.02
CA ASP A 23 19.33 8.97 -8.27
C ASP A 23 20.51 9.96 -8.47
N TYR A 24 20.65 10.99 -7.63
CA TYR A 24 21.79 11.93 -7.68
C TYR A 24 22.99 11.51 -6.80
N GLY A 25 22.90 10.39 -6.08
CA GLY A 25 23.97 9.85 -5.26
C GLY A 25 24.79 8.81 -6.02
N GLY A 26 25.97 9.18 -6.53
CA GLY A 26 26.89 8.26 -7.19
C GLY A 26 27.25 7.04 -6.31
N ASP A 27 27.11 5.86 -6.89
CA ASP A 27 27.78 4.59 -6.57
C ASP A 27 27.84 4.13 -5.09
N SER A 28 26.86 4.51 -4.27
CA SER A 28 26.70 3.96 -2.94
C SER A 28 25.29 3.39 -2.80
N ALA A 29 25.23 2.08 -2.61
CA ALA A 29 24.04 1.32 -2.25
C ALA A 29 23.35 1.99 -1.06
N LEU A 30 22.44 2.92 -1.32
CA LEU A 30 21.45 3.31 -0.34
C LEU A 30 20.63 2.05 -0.05
N PRO A 31 20.35 1.74 1.22
CA PRO A 31 19.39 0.70 1.55
C PRO A 31 18.13 1.07 0.81
N THR A 32 17.87 0.26 -0.21
CA THR A 32 16.71 0.20 -1.09
C THR A 32 15.59 1.16 -0.67
N LEU A 33 15.29 2.11 -1.55
CA LEU A 33 14.28 3.17 -1.53
C LEU A 33 12.93 2.90 -0.79
N TRP A 34 12.63 1.66 -0.42
CA TRP A 34 11.49 1.28 0.43
C TRP A 34 11.58 1.85 1.86
N GLU A 35 12.77 2.00 2.44
CA GLU A 35 12.93 2.57 3.79
C GLU A 35 12.59 4.08 3.84
N ALA A 36 12.62 4.75 2.69
CA ALA A 36 12.36 6.18 2.57
C ALA A 36 10.88 6.52 2.36
N LEU A 37 10.03 5.54 2.06
CA LEU A 37 8.60 5.81 1.82
C LEU A 37 7.83 5.83 3.14
N PRO A 38 7.04 6.87 3.43
CA PRO A 38 6.19 6.88 4.61
C PRO A 38 5.22 5.71 4.59
N SER A 39 5.33 4.80 5.56
CA SER A 39 4.39 3.70 5.74
C SER A 39 3.22 4.13 6.62
N VAL A 40 2.00 3.75 6.25
CA VAL A 40 0.82 3.93 7.09
C VAL A 40 0.52 2.62 7.82
N ALA A 41 0.52 2.65 9.14
CA ALA A 41 0.13 1.52 9.99
C ALA A 41 -1.18 1.81 10.71
N VAL A 42 -2.11 0.86 10.68
CA VAL A 42 -3.40 0.98 11.36
C VAL A 42 -3.34 0.18 12.67
N VAL A 43 -3.43 0.89 13.78
CA VAL A 43 -3.38 0.33 15.14
C VAL A 43 -4.69 0.61 15.88
N GLY A 44 -5.14 -0.32 16.71
CA GLY A 44 -6.39 -0.18 17.46
C GLY A 44 -6.92 -1.50 18.02
N GLY A 45 -7.90 -1.40 18.93
CA GLY A 45 -8.53 -2.54 19.59
C GLY A 45 -9.19 -3.53 18.62
N GLN A 46 -9.54 -4.73 19.11
CA GLN A 46 -10.31 -5.69 18.31
C GLN A 46 -11.63 -5.06 17.86
N SER A 47 -12.03 -5.33 16.61
CA SER A 47 -13.29 -4.82 16.05
C SER A 47 -13.43 -3.30 15.92
N SER A 48 -12.35 -2.52 16.09
CA SER A 48 -12.36 -1.06 15.94
C SER A 48 -12.40 -0.57 14.48
N GLY A 49 -12.72 -1.43 13.51
CA GLY A 49 -12.80 -1.06 12.09
C GLY A 49 -11.46 -0.95 11.34
N LYS A 50 -10.35 -1.51 11.86
CA LYS A 50 -9.02 -1.41 11.24
C LYS A 50 -8.99 -1.82 9.76
N SER A 51 -9.58 -2.97 9.43
CA SER A 51 -9.65 -3.46 8.06
C SER A 51 -10.49 -2.53 7.18
N SER A 52 -11.63 -2.04 7.68
CA SER A 52 -12.49 -1.12 6.95
C SER A 52 -11.81 0.21 6.66
N VAL A 53 -10.98 0.73 7.59
CA VAL A 53 -10.17 1.93 7.34
C VAL A 53 -9.17 1.67 6.22
N LEU A 54 -8.42 0.55 6.27
CA LEU A 54 -7.47 0.16 5.22
C LEU A 54 -8.17 0.03 3.85
N GLU A 55 -9.29 -0.67 3.78
CA GLU A 55 -10.10 -0.82 2.56
C GLU A 55 -10.58 0.55 2.03
N SER A 56 -10.98 1.46 2.93
CA SER A 56 -11.37 2.82 2.55
C SER A 56 -10.20 3.65 2.01
N ILE A 57 -8.95 3.39 2.43
CA ILE A 57 -7.75 4.02 1.88
C ILE A 57 -7.50 3.51 0.45
N VAL A 58 -7.64 2.20 0.26
CA VAL A 58 -7.34 1.53 -1.02
C VAL A 58 -8.46 1.73 -2.03
N GLY A 59 -9.70 1.93 -1.56
CA GLY A 59 -10.89 2.06 -2.40
C GLY A 59 -11.46 0.72 -2.89
N ARG A 60 -11.03 -0.41 -2.32
CA ARG A 60 -11.52 -1.76 -2.64
C ARG A 60 -11.76 -2.54 -1.35
N ASP A 61 -12.78 -3.41 -1.39
CA ASP A 61 -12.97 -4.46 -0.39
C ASP A 61 -12.09 -5.65 -0.80
N PHE A 62 -11.18 -6.08 0.07
CA PHE A 62 -10.24 -7.20 -0.21
C PHE A 62 -9.72 -7.85 1.08
N LEU A 63 -10.03 -7.28 2.24
CA LEU A 63 -9.65 -7.85 3.52
C LEU A 63 -10.77 -8.74 4.03
N PRO A 64 -10.44 -9.87 4.67
CA PRO A 64 -11.44 -10.74 5.23
C PRO A 64 -12.28 -10.00 6.28
N ARG A 65 -13.58 -10.31 6.32
CA ARG A 65 -14.54 -9.87 7.33
C ARG A 65 -15.15 -11.11 8.00
N GLY A 66 -15.45 -11.02 9.30
CA GLY A 66 -16.00 -12.15 10.05
C GLY A 66 -16.11 -11.86 11.54
N SER A 67 -16.70 -12.80 12.28
CA SER A 67 -16.77 -12.75 13.75
C SER A 67 -15.43 -13.17 14.38
N GLY A 68 -15.12 -12.62 15.56
CA GLY A 68 -13.88 -12.95 16.29
C GLY A 68 -12.64 -12.19 15.79
N ILE A 69 -11.46 -12.80 15.92
CA ILE A 69 -10.18 -12.20 15.50
C ILE A 69 -9.94 -12.56 14.03
N VAL A 70 -10.12 -11.57 13.15
CA VAL A 70 -10.02 -11.78 11.70
C VAL A 70 -8.59 -11.63 11.20
N THR A 71 -7.96 -10.48 11.46
CA THR A 71 -6.56 -10.23 11.08
C THR A 71 -5.62 -10.83 12.13
N ARG A 72 -5.11 -12.04 11.86
CA ARG A 72 -4.20 -12.78 12.76
C ARG A 72 -2.73 -12.70 12.38
N ARG A 73 -2.41 -12.12 11.22
CA ARG A 73 -1.04 -11.93 10.73
C ARG A 73 -0.86 -10.47 10.30
N PRO A 74 0.32 -9.87 10.51
CA PRO A 74 0.66 -8.60 9.88
C PRO A 74 0.50 -8.74 8.36
N LEU A 75 -0.17 -7.75 7.76
CA LEU A 75 -0.30 -7.63 6.32
C LEU A 75 0.45 -6.36 5.91
N VAL A 76 1.46 -6.53 5.06
CA VAL A 76 2.15 -5.40 4.41
C VAL A 76 1.53 -5.25 3.04
N LEU A 77 0.88 -4.11 2.80
CA LEU A 77 0.28 -3.77 1.52
C LEU A 77 1.15 -2.72 0.81
N GLN A 78 1.57 -3.04 -0.40
CA GLN A 78 2.32 -2.12 -1.26
C GLN A 78 1.42 -1.71 -2.44
N LEU A 79 1.06 -0.43 -2.49
CA LEU A 79 0.26 0.13 -3.59
C LEU A 79 1.19 0.61 -4.69
N HIS A 80 1.03 0.07 -5.89
CA HIS A 80 1.82 0.42 -7.06
C HIS A 80 0.95 1.17 -8.05
N LYS A 81 1.37 2.37 -8.44
CA LYS A 81 0.69 3.14 -9.49
C LYS A 81 1.03 2.54 -10.85
N THR A 82 0.03 2.05 -11.57
CA THR A 82 0.15 1.60 -12.96
C THR A 82 -0.19 2.71 -13.94
N GLU A 83 0.17 2.52 -15.21
CA GLU A 83 -0.24 3.45 -16.26
C GLU A 83 -1.76 3.41 -16.47
N PRO A 84 -2.38 4.53 -16.90
CA PRO A 84 -3.81 4.58 -17.18
C PRO A 84 -4.19 3.56 -18.27
N GLY A 85 -5.25 2.80 -18.05
CA GLY A 85 -5.76 1.82 -19.01
C GLY A 85 -5.22 0.40 -18.86
N LEU A 86 -4.24 0.16 -17.96
CA LEU A 86 -3.93 -1.20 -17.53
C LEU A 86 -4.98 -1.72 -16.55
N GLN A 87 -5.30 -3.00 -16.68
CA GLN A 87 -6.18 -3.70 -15.75
C GLN A 87 -5.53 -3.77 -14.37
N GLU A 88 -6.28 -3.38 -13.34
CA GLU A 88 -5.85 -3.49 -11.95
C GLU A 88 -5.71 -4.96 -11.53
N TYR A 89 -4.64 -5.24 -10.79
CA TYR A 89 -4.36 -6.57 -10.27
C TYR A 89 -3.60 -6.48 -8.94
N ALA A 90 -3.64 -7.58 -8.19
CA ALA A 90 -2.75 -7.83 -7.06
C ALA A 90 -1.89 -9.07 -7.30
N GLU A 91 -0.74 -9.11 -6.64
CA GLU A 91 0.17 -10.25 -6.61
C GLU A 91 0.65 -10.43 -5.16
N PHE A 92 0.81 -11.68 -4.73
CA PHE A 92 1.35 -11.98 -3.41
C PHE A 92 2.79 -12.46 -3.54
N LEU A 93 3.66 -11.99 -2.64
CA LEU A 93 5.07 -12.39 -2.63
C LEU A 93 5.27 -13.91 -2.51
N HIS A 94 4.37 -14.61 -1.81
CA HIS A 94 4.42 -16.07 -1.64
C HIS A 94 3.80 -16.85 -2.82
N LEU A 95 3.21 -16.16 -3.81
CA LEU A 95 2.64 -16.72 -5.03
C LEU A 95 3.10 -15.89 -6.24
N PRO A 96 4.41 -15.91 -6.55
CA PRO A 96 4.97 -15.10 -7.62
C PRO A 96 4.34 -15.44 -8.97
N LYS A 97 4.20 -14.43 -9.84
CA LYS A 97 3.61 -14.52 -11.19
C LYS A 97 2.12 -14.83 -11.23
N LYS A 98 1.44 -14.96 -10.09
CA LYS A 98 -0.01 -15.13 -10.04
C LYS A 98 -0.68 -13.78 -9.81
N LYS A 99 -1.36 -13.29 -10.85
CA LYS A 99 -2.17 -12.07 -10.79
C LYS A 99 -3.60 -12.37 -10.37
N PHE A 100 -4.12 -11.59 -9.44
CA PHE A 100 -5.50 -11.62 -8.98
C PHE A 100 -6.19 -10.36 -9.46
N THR A 101 -7.29 -10.52 -10.18
CA THR A 101 -8.12 -9.41 -10.70
C THR A 101 -9.49 -9.36 -10.05
N ASP A 102 -9.86 -10.41 -9.33
CA ASP A 102 -11.07 -10.53 -8.52
C ASP A 102 -10.64 -10.41 -7.05
N PHE A 103 -11.28 -9.49 -6.32
CA PHE A 103 -10.85 -9.02 -4.99
C PHE A 103 -11.88 -9.40 -3.92
#